data_AF-A0A935NN45-F1
#
_entry.id   AF-A0A935NN45-F1
#
_cell.length_a   1.000
_cell.length_b   1.000
_cell.length_c   1.000
_cell.angle_alpha   90.00
_cell.angle_beta   90.00
_cell.angle_gamma   90.00
#
_symmetry.space_group_name_H-M   'P 1'
#
loop_
_entity.id
_entity.type
_entity.pdbx_description
1 polymer ?
#
loop_
_entity_poly.entity_id
_entity_poly.type
_entity_poly.pdbx_seq_one_letter_code
_entity_poly.pdbx_strand_id
1 'polypeptide(L)'
;MKTQTLVSIGVAAVLLAACGGGGGDPLTPVTDSVPPEASASASGMVNWLAQLGATAPDDREPLDVAAFTPPQPDDTEAETLK
;
A
#
# COMPACT_ATOMS: atom_id res chain seq x y z
N MET A 1 -14.38 -35.40 12.12
CA MET A 1 -13.78 -34.55 11.05
C MET A 1 -14.61 -33.26 10.86
N LYS A 2 -14.80 -32.44 11.90
CA LYS A 2 -15.75 -31.30 11.86
C LYS A 2 -15.17 -29.97 12.37
N THR A 3 -13.95 -30.01 12.91
CA THR A 3 -13.20 -28.86 13.45
C THR A 3 -12.17 -28.28 12.48
N GLN A 4 -11.88 -28.96 11.36
CA GLN A 4 -10.86 -28.52 10.40
C GLN A 4 -11.33 -27.45 9.41
N THR A 5 -12.64 -27.27 9.22
CA THR A 5 -13.18 -26.33 8.21
C THR A 5 -13.20 -24.88 8.69
N LEU A 6 -13.14 -24.63 10.00
CA LEU A 6 -13.17 -23.27 10.55
C LEU A 6 -11.80 -22.57 10.53
N VAL A 7 -10.71 -23.31 10.36
CA VAL A 7 -9.35 -22.75 10.39
C VAL A 7 -9.02 -22.04 9.07
N SER A 8 -9.62 -22.48 7.95
CA SER A 8 -9.28 -21.99 6.60
C SER A 8 -9.75 -20.55 6.30
N ILE A 9 -10.77 -20.05 7.00
CA ILE A 9 -11.32 -18.70 6.78
C ILE A 9 -10.51 -17.63 7.54
N GLY A 10 -9.91 -17.98 8.68
CA GLY A 10 -9.13 -17.03 9.49
C GLY A 10 -7.81 -16.61 8.83
N VAL A 11 -7.18 -17.51 8.06
CA VAL A 11 -5.87 -17.24 7.43
C VAL A 11 -5.97 -16.18 6.34
N ALA A 12 -7.07 -16.15 5.58
CA ALA A 12 -7.26 -15.15 4.53
C ALA A 12 -7.37 -13.73 5.13
N ALA A 13 -8.10 -13.53 6.22
CA ALA A 13 -8.22 -12.21 6.85
C ALA A 13 -6.88 -11.68 7.39
N VAL A 14 -6.01 -12.57 7.90
CA VAL A 14 -4.67 -12.18 8.37
C VAL A 14 -3.75 -11.84 7.19
N LEU A 15 -3.86 -12.55 6.07
CA LEU A 15 -3.13 -12.22 4.84
C LEU A 15 -3.63 -10.90 4.21
N LEU A 16 -4.94 -10.63 4.23
CA LEU A 16 -5.48 -9.33 3.82
C LEU A 16 -5.09 -8.20 4.77
N ALA A 17 -5.01 -8.45 6.08
CA ALA A 17 -4.51 -7.46 7.04
C ALA A 17 -3.01 -7.18 6.85
N ALA A 18 -2.22 -8.20 6.47
CA ALA A 18 -0.81 -8.05 6.14
C ALA A 18 -0.60 -7.29 4.81
N CYS A 19 -1.55 -7.35 3.88
CA CYS A 19 -1.52 -6.58 2.62
C CYS A 19 -2.20 -5.20 2.75
N GLY A 20 -3.07 -5.01 3.74
CA GLY A 20 -4.02 -3.88 3.77
C GLY A 20 -4.14 -3.12 5.09
N GLY A 21 -3.29 -3.36 6.08
CA GLY A 21 -3.50 -2.81 7.43
C GLY A 21 -2.23 -2.66 8.25
N GLY A 22 -1.23 -1.95 7.72
CA GLY A 22 -0.07 -1.54 8.51
C GLY A 22 -0.31 -0.17 9.11
N GLY A 23 -0.68 -0.11 10.39
CA GLY A 23 -0.69 1.13 11.17
C GLY A 23 0.73 1.64 11.37
N GLY A 24 1.26 2.35 10.38
CA GLY A 24 2.48 3.14 10.53
C GLY A 24 2.19 4.43 11.29
N ASP A 25 3.23 5.00 11.92
CA ASP A 25 3.16 6.34 12.49
C ASP A 25 2.72 7.33 11.39
N PRO A 26 1.82 8.29 11.67
CA PRO A 26 1.33 9.22 10.67
C PRO A 26 2.50 9.98 10.04
N LEU A 27 2.69 9.79 8.74
CA LEU A 27 3.63 10.56 7.96
C LEU A 27 3.06 11.97 7.85
N THR A 28 3.78 12.97 8.36
CA THR A 28 3.37 14.37 8.25
C THR A 28 4.40 15.13 7.42
N PRO A 29 4.00 15.79 6.32
CA PRO A 29 2.73 15.71 5.58
C PRO A 29 2.75 14.74 4.36
N VAL A 30 1.74 13.86 4.23
CA VAL A 30 1.56 12.93 3.08
C VAL A 30 1.04 13.58 1.80
N THR A 31 0.64 14.85 1.86
CA THR A 31 -0.01 15.60 0.79
C THR A 31 0.94 16.43 -0.05
N ASP A 32 2.09 16.82 0.48
CA ASP A 32 3.04 17.70 -0.21
C ASP A 32 3.90 16.95 -1.25
N SER A 33 4.30 15.72 -0.92
CA SER A 33 5.12 14.90 -1.80
C SER A 33 4.95 13.41 -1.47
N VAL A 34 5.31 12.56 -2.42
CA VAL A 34 5.34 11.12 -2.17
C VAL A 34 6.59 10.76 -1.35
N PRO A 35 6.42 10.18 -0.16
CA PRO A 35 7.56 9.86 0.70
C PRO A 35 8.33 8.64 0.15
N PRO A 36 9.67 8.57 0.33
CA PRO A 36 10.49 7.49 -0.24
C PRO A 36 10.05 6.07 0.16
N GLU A 37 9.55 5.90 1.38
CA GLU A 37 9.02 4.65 1.90
C GLU A 37 7.81 4.10 1.10
N ALA A 38 7.05 4.98 0.45
CA ALA A 38 5.95 4.57 -0.43
C ALA A 38 6.47 3.84 -1.69
N SER A 39 7.69 4.13 -2.12
CA SER A 39 8.36 3.46 -3.24
C SER A 39 9.24 2.29 -2.82
N ALA A 40 9.59 2.18 -1.54
CA ALA A 40 10.50 1.14 -1.04
C ALA A 40 9.87 -0.25 -0.98
N SER A 41 8.55 -0.36 -0.82
CA SER A 41 7.85 -1.64 -0.68
C SER A 41 6.34 -1.51 -0.91
N ALA A 42 5.68 -2.62 -1.24
CA ALA A 42 4.22 -2.65 -1.41
C ALA A 42 3.45 -2.26 -0.15
N SER A 43 3.93 -2.67 1.04
CA SER A 43 3.34 -2.29 2.32
C SER A 43 3.49 -0.79 2.61
N GLY A 44 4.65 -0.21 2.28
CA GLY A 44 4.88 1.23 2.37
C GLY A 44 3.95 2.03 1.47
N MET A 45 3.78 1.59 0.21
CA MET A 45 2.83 2.18 -0.74
C MET A 45 1.39 2.16 -0.21
N VAL A 46 0.92 1.01 0.27
CA VAL A 46 -0.46 0.86 0.78
C VAL A 46 -0.70 1.73 2.01
N ASN A 47 0.26 1.77 2.94
CA ASN A 47 0.16 2.63 4.13
C ASN A 47 0.04 4.11 3.74
N TRP A 48 0.87 4.57 2.82
CA TRP A 48 0.81 5.95 2.34
C TRP A 48 -0.53 6.27 1.65
N LEU A 49 -1.02 5.40 0.75
CA LEU A 49 -2.32 5.61 0.09
C LEU A 49 -3.49 5.63 1.07
N ALA A 50 -3.44 4.82 2.13
CA ALA A 50 -4.46 4.83 3.18
C ALA A 50 -4.48 6.17 3.94
N GLN A 51 -3.31 6.71 4.27
CA GLN A 51 -3.19 8.01 4.94
C GLN A 51 -3.63 9.16 4.02
N LEU A 52 -3.22 9.14 2.74
CA LEU A 52 -3.65 10.12 1.75
C LEU A 52 -5.18 10.09 1.56
N GLY A 53 -5.76 8.89 1.48
CA GLY A 53 -7.21 8.69 1.36
C GLY A 53 -8.01 9.20 2.56
N ALA A 54 -7.42 9.17 3.77
CA ALA A 54 -8.02 9.69 4.99
C ALA A 54 -7.94 11.22 5.13
N THR A 55 -7.12 11.89 4.31
CA THR A 55 -6.98 13.36 4.34
C THR A 55 -8.16 14.02 3.63
N ALA A 56 -8.74 15.09 4.19
CA ALA A 56 -9.89 15.77 3.58
C ALA A 56 -9.55 16.32 2.18
N PRO A 57 -10.47 16.22 1.19
CA PRO A 57 -10.21 16.64 -0.18
C PRO A 57 -9.98 18.14 -0.34
N ASP A 58 -10.58 18.96 0.53
CA ASP A 58 -10.47 20.43 0.49
C ASP A 58 -9.06 20.94 0.88
N ASP A 59 -8.23 20.09 1.49
CA ASP A 59 -6.84 20.40 1.87
C ASP A 59 -5.81 19.88 0.84
N ARG A 60 -6.26 19.36 -0.31
CA ARG A 60 -5.38 18.70 -1.29
C ARG A 60 -4.92 19.67 -2.38
N GLU A 61 -3.70 20.17 -2.23
CA GLU A 61 -2.95 20.68 -3.38
C GLU A 61 -2.60 19.53 -4.35
N PRO A 62 -2.31 19.81 -5.64
CA PRO A 62 -1.80 18.80 -6.56
C PRO A 62 -0.50 18.17 -6.03
N LEU A 63 -0.55 16.87 -5.80
CA LEU A 63 0.59 16.10 -5.32
C LEU A 63 1.65 15.95 -6.41
N ASP A 64 2.91 16.28 -6.10
CA ASP A 64 4.05 15.95 -6.96
C ASP A 64 4.35 14.46 -6.87
N VAL A 65 4.03 13.73 -7.95
CA VAL A 65 4.24 12.29 -8.10
C VAL A 65 5.40 11.96 -9.05
N ALA A 66 6.18 12.95 -9.51
CA ALA A 66 7.27 12.69 -10.46
C ALA A 66 8.35 11.75 -9.90
N ALA A 67 8.55 11.77 -8.57
CA ALA A 67 9.48 10.89 -7.87
C ALA A 67 8.86 9.54 -7.46
N PHE A 68 7.54 9.34 -7.64
CA PHE A 68 6.89 8.11 -7.23
C PHE A 68 7.25 6.97 -8.19
N THR A 69 7.95 5.98 -7.64
CA THR A 69 8.28 4.73 -8.34
C THR A 69 7.53 3.59 -7.64
N PRO A 70 6.39 3.13 -8.18
CA PRO A 70 5.65 2.05 -7.56
C PRO A 70 6.50 0.78 -7.46
N PRO A 71 6.53 0.09 -6.31
CA PRO A 71 7.26 -1.17 -6.18
C PRO A 71 6.75 -2.18 -7.21
N GLN A 72 7.66 -2.74 -7.99
CA GLN A 72 7.35 -3.78 -8.97
C GLN A 72 7.57 -5.16 -8.34
N PRO A 73 6.72 -6.14 -8.63
CA PRO A 73 6.95 -7.48 -8.16
C PRO A 73 8.11 -8.12 -8.94
N ASP A 74 8.91 -8.94 -8.26
CA ASP A 74 10.15 -9.54 -8.79
C ASP A 74 9.89 -10.53 -9.95
N ASP A 75 8.65 -10.99 -10.10
CA ASP A 75 8.19 -11.92 -11.13
C ASP A 75 7.54 -11.22 -12.34
N THR A 76 7.66 -9.90 -12.45
CA THR A 76 7.18 -9.17 -13.63
C THR A 76 7.99 -9.59 -14.85
N GLU A 77 7.34 -10.26 -15.81
CA GLU A 77 7.96 -10.55 -17.11
C GLU A 77 8.33 -9.24 -17.82
N ALA A 78 9.54 -9.16 -18.37
CA ALA A 78 9.98 -7.97 -19.10
C ALA A 78 9.07 -7.74 -20.31
N GLU A 79 8.40 -6.59 -20.37
CA GLU A 79 7.65 -6.19 -21.55
C GLU A 79 8.60 -6.12 -22.75
N THR A 80 8.43 -7.04 -23.69
CA THR A 80 9.14 -6.97 -24.97
C THR A 80 8.47 -5.89 -25.81
N LEU A 81 8.97 -4.66 -25.73
CA LEU A 81 8.59 -3.58 -26.64
C LEU A 81 8.94 -4.01 -28.08
N LYS A 82 7.91 -4.18 -28.91
CA LYS A 82 8.03 -4.44 -30.36
C LYS A 82 8.08 -3.14 -31.14
#